data_AF-A0A537JGF9-F1
#
_entry.id   AF-A0A537JGF9-F1
#
_cell.length_a   1.000
_cell.length_b   1.000
_cell.length_c   1.000
_cell.angle_alpha   90.00
_cell.angle_beta   90.00
_cell.angle_gamma   90.00
#
_symmetry.space_group_name_H-M   'P 1'
#
loop_
_entity.id
_entity.type
_entity.pdbx_description
1 polymer ?
#
loop_
_entity_poly.entity_id
_entity_poly.type
_entity_poly.pdbx_seq_one_letter_code
_entity_poly.pdbx_strand_id
1 'polypeptide(L)'
;MRTLDAGVITQAIRDLCITVNHRMGPDMLAALERARAIEESELGRSVLDRLLENARVAREHWFPICQDTGTAVIFADLGQDLHVTNGDLEGAINEGVRQGYREGYLRASIVRGPLDRVNT
;
A
#
# COMPACT_ATOMS: atom_id res chain seq x y z
N MET A 1 -19.23 -22.15 12.69
CA MET A 1 -19.10 -20.68 12.84
C MET A 1 -17.68 -20.36 13.23
N ARG A 2 -16.94 -19.64 12.38
CA ARG A 2 -15.62 -19.10 12.72
C ARG A 2 -15.78 -17.65 13.12
N THR A 3 -15.06 -17.21 14.14
CA THR A 3 -15.08 -15.82 14.59
C THR A 3 -13.73 -15.18 14.35
N LEU A 4 -13.71 -13.91 13.97
CA LEU A 4 -12.50 -13.10 13.85
C LEU A 4 -12.72 -11.75 14.49
N ASP A 5 -11.80 -11.35 15.36
CA ASP A 5 -11.86 -10.04 15.98
C ASP A 5 -11.56 -8.93 14.96
N ALA A 6 -12.36 -7.87 14.98
CA ALA A 6 -12.19 -6.70 14.12
C ALA A 6 -10.78 -6.10 14.22
N GLY A 7 -10.16 -6.11 15.41
CA GLY A 7 -8.80 -5.62 15.63
C GLY A 7 -7.74 -6.40 14.86
N VAL A 8 -7.94 -7.69 14.60
CA VAL A 8 -7.02 -8.48 13.76
C VAL A 8 -7.08 -8.00 12.31
N ILE A 9 -8.27 -7.67 11.81
CA ILE A 9 -8.46 -7.11 10.46
C ILE A 9 -7.80 -5.73 10.39
N THR A 10 -8.04 -4.86 11.38
CA THR A 10 -7.41 -3.54 11.47
C THR A 10 -5.88 -3.62 11.43
N GLN A 11 -5.28 -4.50 12.23
CA GLN A 11 -3.83 -4.71 12.24
C GLN A 11 -3.31 -5.20 10.88
N ALA A 12 -3.98 -6.18 10.27
CA ALA A 12 -3.58 -6.70 8.97
C ALA A 12 -3.63 -5.61 7.88
N ILE A 13 -4.69 -4.81 7.84
CA ILE A 13 -4.83 -3.71 6.86
C ILE A 13 -3.80 -2.62 7.11
N ARG A 14 -3.57 -2.22 8.37
CA ARG A 14 -2.52 -1.25 8.73
C ARG A 14 -1.16 -1.69 8.22
N ASP A 15 -0.77 -2.93 8.54
CA ASP A 15 0.54 -3.48 8.18
C ASP A 15 0.69 -3.61 6.65
N LEU A 16 -0.39 -3.95 5.94
CA LEU A 16 -0.42 -3.99 4.48
C LEU A 16 -0.22 -2.61 3.86
N CYS A 17 -0.96 -1.59 4.33
CA CYS A 17 -0.81 -0.20 3.85
C CYS A 17 0.62 0.31 4.01
N ILE A 18 1.26 0.05 5.16
CA ILE A 18 2.64 0.44 5.39
C ILE A 18 3.56 -0.36 4.46
N THR A 19 3.44 -1.68 4.44
CA THR A 19 4.37 -2.56 3.73
C THR A 19 4.37 -2.30 2.23
N VAL A 20 3.20 -2.18 1.59
CA VAL A 20 3.09 -2.02 0.13
C VAL A 20 3.65 -0.68 -0.36
N ASN A 21 3.60 0.37 0.48
CA ASN A 21 4.12 1.68 0.13
C ASN A 21 5.64 1.79 0.31
N HIS A 22 6.24 0.97 1.20
CA HIS A 22 7.68 1.01 1.50
C HIS A 22 8.49 -0.09 0.81
N ARG A 23 7.82 -1.16 0.35
CA ARG A 23 8.48 -2.32 -0.26
C ARG A 23 7.83 -2.66 -1.60
N MET A 24 8.64 -2.62 -2.65
CA MET A 24 8.24 -3.08 -3.97
C MET A 24 8.14 -4.60 -3.97
N GLY A 25 7.10 -5.13 -4.61
CA GLY A 25 6.91 -6.58 -4.78
C GLY A 25 8.10 -7.22 -5.50
N PRO A 26 8.48 -8.46 -5.13
CA PRO A 26 9.61 -9.16 -5.74
C PRO A 26 9.39 -9.44 -7.24
N ASP A 27 8.14 -9.62 -7.65
CA ASP A 27 7.71 -9.78 -9.04
C ASP A 27 7.98 -8.52 -9.87
N MET A 28 7.63 -7.35 -9.32
CA MET A 28 7.86 -6.05 -9.95
C MET A 28 9.36 -5.70 -10.00
N LEU A 29 10.12 -5.97 -8.94
CA LEU A 29 11.57 -5.82 -8.96
C LEU A 29 12.22 -6.67 -10.05
N ALA A 30 11.86 -7.96 -10.11
CA ALA A 30 12.37 -8.86 -11.14
C ALA A 30 11.96 -8.42 -12.55
N ALA A 31 10.76 -7.83 -12.71
CA ALA A 31 10.32 -7.27 -13.99
C ALA A 31 11.16 -6.04 -14.40
N LEU A 32 11.46 -5.13 -13.48
CA LEU A 32 12.33 -3.97 -13.73
C LEU A 32 13.75 -4.39 -14.06
N GLU A 33 14.31 -5.37 -13.35
CA GLU A 33 15.63 -5.93 -13.63
C GLU A 33 15.71 -6.56 -15.02
N ARG A 34 14.70 -7.35 -15.41
CA ARG A 34 14.61 -7.93 -16.76
C ARG A 34 14.48 -6.84 -17.82
N ALA A 35 13.60 -5.86 -17.61
CA ALA A 35 13.42 -4.74 -18.54
C ALA A 35 14.75 -3.99 -18.73
N ARG A 36 15.48 -3.73 -17.65
CA ARG A 36 16.78 -3.07 -17.68
C ARG A 36 17.81 -3.87 -18.48
N ALA A 37 17.82 -5.18 -18.35
CA ALA A 37 18.79 -6.05 -19.03
C ALA A 37 18.60 -6.09 -20.55
N ILE A 38 17.37 -5.91 -21.04
CA ILE A 38 17.06 -5.99 -22.48
C ILE A 38 16.83 -4.62 -23.14
N GLU A 39 16.74 -3.54 -22.35
CA GLU A 39 16.50 -2.19 -22.86
C GLU A 39 17.64 -1.76 -23.80
N GLU A 40 17.29 -1.24 -24.98
CA GLU A 40 18.27 -0.81 -25.99
C GLU A 40 18.68 0.65 -25.78
N SER A 41 17.75 1.49 -25.30
CA SER A 41 17.96 2.91 -25.04
C SER A 41 18.83 3.14 -23.80
N GLU A 42 19.95 3.85 -23.96
CA GLU A 42 20.79 4.25 -22.82
C GLU A 42 20.03 5.11 -21.81
N LEU A 43 19.18 6.01 -22.30
CA LEU A 43 18.31 6.81 -21.44
C LEU A 43 17.28 5.93 -20.72
N GLY A 44 16.71 4.94 -21.41
CA GLY A 44 15.78 3.98 -20.82
C GLY A 44 16.41 3.17 -19.69
N ARG A 45 17.62 2.65 -19.91
CA ARG A 45 18.40 1.95 -18.87
C ARG A 45 18.65 2.84 -17.65
N SER A 46 19.06 4.09 -17.87
CA SER A 46 19.29 5.06 -16.79
C SER A 46 18.03 5.33 -15.95
N VAL A 47 16.85 5.39 -16.59
CA VAL A 47 15.57 5.50 -15.86
C VAL A 47 15.30 4.26 -15.02
N LEU A 48 15.49 3.06 -15.58
CA LEU A 48 15.28 1.80 -14.87
C LEU A 48 16.26 1.63 -13.69
N ASP A 49 17.52 2.03 -13.86
CA ASP A 49 18.51 2.12 -12.78
C ASP A 49 18.01 2.98 -11.62
N ARG A 50 17.46 4.16 -11.92
CA ARG A 50 16.91 5.07 -10.89
C ARG A 50 15.69 4.49 -10.19
N LEU A 51 14.83 3.75 -10.89
CA LEU A 51 13.66 3.10 -10.28
C LEU A 51 14.08 1.98 -9.32
N LEU A 52 15.05 1.15 -9.72
CA LEU A 52 15.61 0.09 -8.88
C LEU A 52 16.32 0.68 -7.64
N GLU A 53 17.10 1.74 -7.84
CA GLU A 53 17.77 2.44 -6.75
C GLU A 53 16.77 3.08 -5.77
N ASN A 54 15.71 3.72 -6.30
CA ASN A 54 14.63 4.26 -5.47
C ASN A 54 13.96 3.16 -4.63
N ALA A 55 13.68 1.99 -5.22
CA ALA A 55 13.10 0.87 -4.47
C ALA A 55 14.04 0.34 -3.37
N ARG A 56 15.36 0.35 -3.61
CA ARG A 56 16.37 -0.02 -2.61
C ARG A 56 16.42 0.99 -1.47
N VAL A 57 16.54 2.28 -1.79
CA VAL A 57 16.58 3.38 -0.81
C VAL A 57 15.31 3.44 0.03
N ALA A 58 14.13 3.30 -0.59
CA ALA A 58 12.84 3.25 0.10
C ALA A 58 12.81 2.14 1.16
N ARG A 59 13.29 0.95 0.81
CA ARG A 59 13.35 -0.19 1.73
C ARG A 59 14.35 0.02 2.87
N GLU A 60 15.54 0.54 2.58
CA GLU A 60 16.62 0.70 3.55
C GLU A 60 16.35 1.82 4.56
N HIS A 61 15.83 2.95 4.07
CA HIS A 61 15.58 4.13 4.89
C HIS A 61 14.14 4.23 5.37
N TRP A 62 13.29 3.27 5.01
CA TRP A 62 11.88 3.26 5.34
C TRP A 62 11.15 4.53 4.88
N PHE A 63 11.36 4.87 3.60
CA PHE A 63 10.60 5.92 2.92
C PHE A 63 9.53 5.31 2.01
N PRO A 64 8.38 5.98 1.80
CA PRO A 64 7.46 5.60 0.75
C PRO A 64 8.16 5.65 -0.62
N ILE A 65 7.95 4.61 -1.43
CA ILE A 65 8.56 4.48 -2.77
C ILE A 65 8.13 5.63 -3.69
N CYS A 66 6.92 6.14 -3.49
CA CYS A 66 6.35 7.26 -4.22
C CYS A 66 5.81 8.32 -3.25
N GLN A 67 5.93 9.58 -3.64
CA GLN A 67 5.31 10.70 -2.91
C GLN A 67 3.78 10.65 -2.96
N ASP A 68 3.21 10.08 -4.02
CA ASP A 68 1.79 9.76 -4.09
C ASP A 68 1.55 8.33 -3.60
N THR A 69 1.08 8.20 -2.36
CA THR A 69 0.78 6.91 -1.73
C THR A 69 -0.61 6.38 -2.08
N GLY A 70 -1.31 7.06 -3.00
CA GLY A 70 -2.51 6.57 -3.66
C GLY A 70 -3.75 6.45 -2.78
N THR A 71 -4.76 5.81 -3.37
CA THR A 71 -6.04 5.47 -2.73
C THR A 71 -6.01 4.02 -2.28
N ALA A 72 -6.40 3.74 -1.04
CA ALA A 72 -6.57 2.37 -0.57
C ALA A 72 -7.78 1.72 -1.27
N VAL A 73 -7.53 0.66 -2.03
CA VAL A 73 -8.57 -0.17 -2.65
C VAL A 73 -8.44 -1.57 -2.08
N ILE A 74 -9.48 -2.04 -1.39
CA ILE A 74 -9.48 -3.32 -0.69
C ILE A 74 -10.41 -4.28 -1.43
N PHE A 75 -9.83 -5.40 -1.88
CA PHE A 75 -10.58 -6.57 -2.33
C PHE A 75 -10.52 -7.63 -1.23
N ALA A 76 -11.68 -8.08 -0.77
CA ALA A 76 -11.78 -9.04 0.32
C ALA A 76 -12.71 -10.19 -0.05
N ASP A 77 -12.22 -11.41 0.07
CA ASP A 77 -13.03 -12.63 -0.02
C ASP A 77 -13.44 -13.04 1.39
N LEU A 78 -14.75 -12.99 1.65
CA LEU A 78 -15.33 -13.31 2.96
C LEU A 78 -16.06 -14.64 2.91
N GLY A 79 -15.62 -15.60 3.73
CA GLY A 79 -16.32 -16.87 3.89
C GLY A 79 -17.70 -16.68 4.53
N GLN A 80 -18.73 -17.33 4.00
CA GLN A 80 -20.12 -17.19 4.46
C GLN A 80 -20.32 -17.45 5.97
N ASP A 81 -19.52 -18.35 6.56
CA ASP A 81 -19.60 -18.72 7.98
C ASP A 81 -18.63 -17.95 8.89
N LEU A 82 -18.02 -16.87 8.40
CA LEU A 82 -17.18 -15.98 9.19
C LEU A 82 -18.02 -14.90 9.86
N HIS A 83 -17.86 -14.75 11.17
CA HIS A 83 -18.46 -13.67 11.95
C HIS A 83 -17.38 -12.74 12.51
N VAL A 84 -17.45 -11.46 12.17
CA VAL A 84 -16.56 -10.43 12.74
C VAL A 84 -17.10 -10.03 14.11
N THR A 85 -16.24 -10.05 15.13
CA THR A 85 -16.60 -9.72 16.51
C THR A 85 -15.92 -8.44 16.97
N ASN A 86 -16.48 -7.78 17.98
CA ASN A 86 -15.96 -6.53 18.57
C ASN A 86 -15.84 -5.36 17.59
N GLY A 87 -16.69 -5.35 16.56
CA GLY A 87 -16.75 -4.33 15.52
C GLY A 87 -17.41 -4.87 14.26
N ASP A 88 -17.31 -4.12 13.17
CA ASP A 88 -17.73 -4.54 11.83
C ASP A 88 -16.55 -4.52 10.85
N LEU A 89 -16.72 -5.19 9.71
CA LEU A 89 -15.66 -5.36 8.71
C LEU A 89 -15.22 -4.03 8.10
N GLU A 90 -16.16 -3.15 7.76
CA GLU A 90 -15.89 -1.88 7.08
C GLU A 90 -15.15 -0.92 8.01
N GLY A 91 -15.61 -0.78 9.26
CA GLY A 91 -14.96 -0.01 10.30
C GLY A 91 -13.56 -0.51 10.59
N ALA A 92 -13.36 -1.84 10.66
CA ALA A 92 -12.05 -2.44 10.87
C ALA A 92 -11.07 -2.12 9.73
N ILE A 93 -11.53 -2.20 8.48
CA ILE A 93 -10.74 -1.86 7.28
C ILE A 93 -10.37 -0.37 7.28
N ASN A 94 -11.36 0.51 7.44
CA ASN A 94 -11.15 1.95 7.40
C ASN A 94 -10.22 2.41 8.53
N GLU A 95 -10.35 1.83 9.72
CA GLU A 95 -9.46 2.10 10.85
C GLU A 95 -8.03 1.61 10.57
N GLY A 96 -7.88 0.45 9.93
CA GLY A 96 -6.57 -0.07 9.51
C GLY A 96 -5.90 0.85 8.49
N VAL A 97 -6.65 1.34 7.48
CA VAL A 97 -6.15 2.32 6.52
C VAL A 97 -5.73 3.60 7.23
N ARG A 98 -6.58 4.14 8.13
CA ARG A 98 -6.29 5.35 8.90
C ARG A 98 -5.02 5.22 9.72
N GLN A 99 -4.84 4.11 10.43
CA GLN A 99 -3.62 3.81 11.19
C GLN A 99 -2.41 3.66 10.26
N GLY A 100 -2.55 2.90 9.16
CA GLY A 100 -1.46 2.62 8.23
C GLY A 100 -0.93 3.89 7.55
N TYR A 101 -1.81 4.81 7.15
CA TYR A 101 -1.41 6.09 6.58
C TYR A 101 -0.72 6.99 7.60
N ARG A 102 -1.20 7.02 8.86
CA ARG A 102 -0.61 7.83 9.92
C ARG A 102 0.75 7.29 10.39
N GLU A 103 0.82 6.00 10.69
CA GLU A 103 2.01 5.34 11.25
C GLU A 103 3.07 5.07 10.18
N GLY A 104 2.65 4.88 8.92
CA GLY A 104 3.54 4.76 7.77
C GLY A 104 4.02 6.10 7.20
N TYR A 105 3.66 7.24 7.80
CA TYR A 105 3.98 8.58 7.27
C TYR A 105 3.59 8.75 5.79
N LEU A 106 2.44 8.20 5.41
CA LEU A 106 1.93 8.24 4.04
C LEU A 106 1.17 9.54 3.78
N ARG A 107 0.92 9.85 2.50
CA ARG A 107 0.23 11.08 2.10
C ARG A 107 -1.29 10.88 2.05
N ALA A 108 -2.02 11.66 2.85
CA ALA A 108 -3.48 11.77 2.74
C ALA A 108 -3.86 12.46 1.41
N SER A 109 -4.19 11.65 0.41
CA SER A 109 -4.34 12.10 -0.99
C SER A 109 -5.80 12.24 -1.43
N ILE A 110 -6.75 12.01 -0.51
CA ILE A 110 -8.18 12.02 -0.80
C ILE A 110 -8.81 13.32 -0.32
N VAL A 111 -9.79 13.81 -1.10
CA VAL A 111 -10.65 14.92 -0.71
C VAL A 111 -12.06 14.39 -0.48
N ARG A 112 -12.76 14.97 0.50
CA ARG A 112 -14.11 14.55 0.92
C ARG A 112 -15.11 14.57 -0.22
N GLY A 113 -14.98 15.55 -1.11
CA GLY A 113 -15.84 15.68 -2.27
C GLY A 113 -15.26 16.62 -3.31
N PRO A 114 -15.83 16.61 -4.53
CA PRO A 114 -15.38 17.46 -5.62
C PRO A 114 -15.72 18.96 -5.42
N LEU A 115 -16.68 19.27 -4.55
CA LEU A 115 -17.17 20.63 -4.32
C LEU A 115 -16.45 21.34 -3.16
N ASP A 116 -16.43 20.74 -1.97
CA ASP A 116 -15.78 21.31 -0.79
C ASP A 116 -14.26 21.10 -0.79
N ARG A 117 -13.79 20.03 -1.45
CA ARG A 117 -12.37 19.69 -1.66
C ARG A 117 -11.53 19.67 -0.38
N VAL A 118 -12.17 19.39 0.76
CA VAL A 118 -11.51 19.29 2.06
C VAL A 118 -10.71 17.98 2.11
N ASN A 119 -9.42 18.06 2.43
CA ASN A 119 -8.58 16.88 2.61
C ASN A 119 -9.10 16.04 3.81
N THR A 120 -9.12 14.72 3.66
CA THR A 120 -9.65 13.77 4.64
C THR A 120 -8.55 12.97 5.31
#